data_AF-B0WY38-F1
#
_entry.id   AF-B0WY38-F1
#
_cell.length_a   1.000
_cell.length_b   1.000
_cell.length_c   1.000
_cell.angle_alpha   90.00
_cell.angle_beta   90.00
_cell.angle_gamma   90.00
#
_symmetry.space_group_name_H-M   'P 1'
#
loop_
_entity.id
_entity.type
_entity.pdbx_description
1 polymer ?
#
loop_
_entity_poly.entity_id
_entity_poly.type
_entity_poly.pdbx_seq_one_letter_code
_entity_poly.pdbx_strand_id
1 'polypeptide(L)'
;MMERVQQKKVDSGPWGVKNGQPYPWGGEISSLIVYPEAANQTIYTHRISEKDIGNYTCVLRNDTSAIRHDIELQLQEDKPDYPLPTFKPKDMIIDLGETARFYCEAFVGKLDLPDATNKIVWMQLFDDKPAATVTDASQLNVTREDGQIIGSYLSIPKIQQHHYGRYRCQITSGNLDRPLDLSVLLSPTQVTAVEESEFDALALIIIASVAALLALVLFVLCRSDLRKDHHLDHNRCSAQFIADNEGV
;
A
#
# COMPACT_ATOMS: atom_id res chain seq x y z
N MET A 1 33.36 -39.05 0.06
CA MET A 1 32.39 -38.98 -1.05
C MET A 1 31.01 -38.94 -0.38
N MET A 2 30.49 -37.75 -0.05
CA MET A 2 29.49 -37.01 -0.85
C MET A 2 28.38 -37.97 -1.33
N GLU A 3 27.10 -37.82 -0.99
CA GLU A 3 26.33 -36.59 -1.09
C GLU A 3 24.98 -36.66 -0.34
N ARG A 4 24.47 -35.49 0.02
CA ARG A 4 23.19 -35.19 0.69
C ARG A 4 21.98 -35.73 -0.08
N VAL A 5 20.94 -36.11 0.68
CA VAL A 5 19.59 -35.61 0.36
C VAL A 5 19.14 -34.77 1.56
N GLN A 6 19.35 -33.47 1.43
CA GLN A 6 18.62 -32.49 2.21
C GLN A 6 17.18 -32.62 1.75
N GLN A 7 16.30 -33.17 2.60
CA GLN A 7 14.88 -32.88 2.44
C GLN A 7 14.76 -31.40 2.81
N LYS A 8 14.85 -30.54 1.78
CA LYS A 8 14.55 -29.11 1.84
C LYS A 8 13.10 -29.00 2.29
N LYS A 9 12.87 -28.98 3.61
CA LYS A 9 11.56 -28.72 4.18
C LYS A 9 11.28 -27.27 3.83
N VAL A 10 10.30 -27.08 2.96
CA VAL A 10 9.90 -25.78 2.44
C VAL A 10 9.69 -24.84 3.64
N ASP A 11 10.55 -23.84 3.77
CA ASP A 11 10.55 -22.83 4.85
C ASP A 11 9.39 -21.82 4.68
N SER A 12 8.20 -22.30 4.29
CA SER A 12 7.00 -21.51 4.04
C SER A 12 6.00 -21.60 5.20
N GLY A 13 6.50 -21.63 6.43
CA GLY A 13 5.70 -21.53 7.65
C GLY A 13 5.84 -20.15 8.27
N PRO A 14 4.80 -19.62 8.94
CA PRO A 14 4.91 -18.34 9.61
C PRO A 14 5.88 -18.44 10.79
N TRP A 15 6.87 -17.55 10.83
CA TRP A 15 7.80 -17.46 11.97
C TRP A 15 7.22 -16.47 12.97
N GLY A 16 6.91 -16.93 14.18
CA GLY A 16 6.59 -16.03 15.30
C GLY A 16 7.85 -15.35 15.80
N VAL A 17 7.82 -14.03 15.95
CA VAL A 17 8.92 -13.25 16.55
C VAL A 17 8.40 -12.60 17.81
N LYS A 18 9.11 -12.72 18.93
CA LYS A 18 8.80 -12.03 20.18
C LYS A 18 9.92 -11.08 20.53
N ASN A 19 9.64 -9.78 20.65
CA ASN A 19 10.64 -8.76 20.97
C ASN A 19 11.91 -8.87 20.08
N GLY A 20 11.72 -9.16 18.79
CA GLY A 20 12.80 -9.36 17.83
C GLY A 20 13.43 -10.77 17.79
N GLN A 21 13.09 -11.66 18.72
CA GLN A 21 13.62 -13.03 18.77
C GLN A 21 12.71 -14.04 18.04
N PRO A 22 13.21 -14.76 17.02
CA PRO A 22 12.42 -15.77 16.33
C PRO A 22 12.17 -16.99 17.22
N TYR A 23 11.00 -17.59 17.07
CA TYR A 23 10.68 -18.90 17.63
C TYR A 23 11.68 -19.97 17.13
N PRO A 24 12.09 -20.98 17.94
CA PRO A 24 11.60 -21.32 19.28
C PRO A 24 12.12 -20.43 20.41
N TRP A 25 11.22 -20.00 21.29
CA TRP A 25 11.59 -19.26 22.50
C TRP A 25 11.99 -20.25 23.61
N GLY A 26 13.14 -20.01 24.25
CA GLY A 26 13.53 -20.77 25.43
C GLY A 26 12.64 -20.44 26.64
N GLY A 27 12.63 -21.30 27.66
CA GLY A 27 11.80 -21.13 28.86
C GLY A 27 12.06 -19.86 29.68
N GLU A 28 13.21 -19.20 29.48
CA GLU A 28 13.48 -17.88 30.07
C GLU A 28 12.83 -16.72 29.29
N ILE A 29 12.48 -16.94 28.02
CA ILE A 29 11.94 -15.93 27.13
C ILE A 29 10.42 -16.01 27.08
N SER A 30 9.85 -17.20 26.89
CA SER A 30 8.40 -17.40 26.76
C SER A 30 8.07 -18.87 26.97
N SER A 31 6.94 -19.15 27.63
CA SER A 31 6.39 -20.51 27.72
C SER A 31 5.44 -20.85 26.57
N LEU A 32 5.13 -19.84 25.73
CA LEU A 32 4.21 -19.95 24.61
C LEU A 32 4.73 -20.88 23.52
N ILE A 33 3.84 -21.72 22.98
CA ILE A 33 4.14 -22.71 21.94
C ILE A 33 3.48 -22.29 20.63
N VAL A 34 4.24 -22.32 19.54
CA VAL A 34 3.72 -22.15 18.18
C VAL A 34 3.72 -23.52 17.52
N TYR A 35 2.60 -23.94 16.93
CA TYR A 35 2.53 -25.13 16.08
C TYR A 35 2.61 -24.70 14.62
N PRO A 36 3.78 -24.80 13.96
CA PRO A 36 3.97 -24.31 12.59
C PRO A 36 3.09 -25.04 11.57
N GLU A 37 2.73 -26.30 11.86
CA GLU A 37 1.81 -27.13 11.08
C GLU A 37 0.33 -26.77 11.21
N ALA A 38 -0.06 -25.97 12.22
CA ALA A 38 -1.43 -25.49 12.33
C ALA A 38 -1.63 -24.35 11.33
N ALA A 39 -2.48 -24.58 10.31
CA ALA A 39 -2.82 -23.58 9.29
C ALA A 39 -3.36 -22.25 9.86
N ASN A 40 -3.74 -22.23 11.15
CA ASN A 40 -4.38 -21.12 11.84
C ASN A 40 -3.41 -20.19 12.57
N GLN A 41 -2.09 -20.42 12.51
CA GLN A 41 -1.06 -19.50 13.06
C GLN A 41 -1.28 -19.14 14.54
N THR A 42 -1.77 -20.09 15.31
CA THR A 42 -2.18 -19.87 16.69
C THR A 42 -1.02 -20.13 17.65
N ILE A 43 -0.83 -19.21 18.59
CA ILE A 43 0.10 -19.36 19.71
C ILE A 43 -0.69 -19.91 20.89
N TYR A 44 -0.19 -20.98 21.51
CA TYR A 44 -0.86 -21.65 22.60
C TYR A 44 -0.08 -21.49 23.90
N THR A 45 -0.81 -21.38 25.00
CA THR A 45 -0.24 -21.53 26.34
C THR A 45 -1.24 -22.14 27.29
N HIS A 46 -0.73 -22.89 28.26
CA HIS A 46 -1.53 -23.39 29.35
C HIS A 46 -1.71 -22.34 30.46
N ARG A 47 -0.68 -21.50 30.68
CA ARG A 47 -0.69 -20.42 31.68
C ARG A 47 0.15 -19.28 31.17
N ILE A 48 -0.41 -18.08 31.23
CA ILE A 48 0.33 -16.85 30.95
C ILE A 48 1.10 -16.41 32.20
N SER A 49 2.30 -15.88 31.99
CA SER A 49 3.16 -15.33 33.03
C SER A 49 3.68 -13.95 32.61
N GLU A 50 4.26 -13.19 33.54
CA GLU A 50 4.89 -11.91 33.23
C GLU A 50 5.96 -12.03 32.14
N LYS A 51 6.67 -13.17 32.07
CA LYS A 51 7.66 -13.42 31.03
C LYS A 51 7.04 -13.43 29.64
N ASP A 52 5.77 -13.78 29.51
CA ASP A 52 5.07 -13.88 28.23
C ASP A 52 4.64 -12.50 27.68
N ILE A 53 4.65 -11.44 28.50
CA ILE A 53 4.36 -10.06 28.06
C ILE A 53 5.35 -9.63 26.98
N GLY A 54 4.87 -8.92 25.96
CA GLY A 54 5.72 -8.34 24.93
C GLY A 54 5.03 -8.19 23.57
N ASN A 55 5.81 -7.79 22.58
CA ASN A 55 5.33 -7.62 21.21
C ASN A 55 5.65 -8.87 20.37
N TYR A 56 4.59 -9.42 19.77
CA TYR A 56 4.59 -10.61 18.94
C TYR A 56 4.33 -10.23 17.49
N THR A 57 5.28 -10.52 16.61
CA THR A 57 5.11 -10.38 15.18
C THR A 57 4.79 -11.74 14.56
N CYS A 58 3.62 -11.87 13.94
CA CYS A 58 3.35 -12.92 12.97
C CYS A 58 3.99 -12.54 11.63
N VAL A 59 4.87 -13.40 11.12
CA VAL A 59 5.53 -13.19 9.83
C VAL A 59 5.04 -14.24 8.85
N LEU A 60 4.17 -13.82 7.93
CA LEU A 60 3.66 -14.61 6.82
C LEU A 60 4.59 -14.45 5.62
N ARG A 61 5.31 -15.50 5.21
CA ARG A 61 6.29 -15.40 4.13
C ARG A 61 5.97 -16.37 2.99
N ASN A 62 6.03 -15.86 1.78
CA ASN A 62 6.15 -16.63 0.55
C ASN A 62 7.57 -16.45 -0.03
N ASP A 63 7.91 -17.12 -1.12
CA ASP A 63 9.25 -17.09 -1.74
C ASP A 63 9.70 -15.66 -2.10
N THR A 64 8.76 -14.79 -2.46
CA THR A 64 9.02 -13.43 -2.97
C THR A 64 8.62 -12.31 -2.00
N SER A 65 7.74 -12.58 -1.02
CA SER A 65 7.17 -11.54 -0.18
C SER A 65 6.99 -11.99 1.27
N ALA A 66 7.01 -11.03 2.19
CA ALA A 66 6.70 -11.27 3.59
C ALA A 66 5.73 -10.21 4.12
N ILE A 67 4.64 -10.66 4.71
CA ILE A 67 3.63 -9.86 5.41
C ILE A 67 3.91 -10.00 6.90
N ARG A 68 3.90 -8.89 7.63
CA ARG A 68 4.14 -8.86 9.07
C ARG A 68 2.95 -8.27 9.80
N HIS A 69 2.59 -8.85 10.93
CA HIS A 69 1.53 -8.35 11.79
C HIS A 69 1.97 -8.39 13.25
N ASP A 70 2.03 -7.24 13.88
CA ASP A 70 2.43 -7.08 15.29
C ASP A 70 1.21 -7.09 16.21
N ILE A 71 1.34 -7.76 17.35
CA ILE A 71 0.35 -7.85 18.43
C ILE A 71 1.08 -7.68 19.75
N GLU A 72 0.57 -6.83 20.61
CA GLU A 72 1.10 -6.66 21.97
C GLU A 72 0.31 -7.52 22.95
N LEU A 73 1.01 -8.36 23.73
CA LEU A 73 0.45 -9.12 24.82
C LEU A 73 0.71 -8.40 26.14
N GLN A 74 -0.37 -8.07 26.85
CA GLN A 74 -0.35 -7.46 28.17
C GLN A 74 -1.14 -8.33 29.16
N LEU A 75 -0.76 -8.32 30.44
CA LEU A 75 -1.54 -8.93 31.51
C LEU A 75 -2.58 -7.93 32.01
N GLN A 76 -3.83 -8.38 32.08
CA GLN A 76 -4.92 -7.62 32.65
C GLN A 76 -5.33 -8.30 33.97
N GLU A 77 -5.04 -7.65 35.10
CA GLU A 77 -5.32 -8.19 36.44
C GLU A 77 -6.80 -8.03 36.84
N ASP A 78 -7.42 -6.92 36.42
CA ASP A 78 -8.82 -6.59 36.73
C ASP A 78 -9.74 -6.71 35.51
N LYS A 79 -11.03 -7.00 35.77
CA LYS A 79 -12.07 -6.95 34.74
C LYS A 79 -12.13 -5.52 34.18
N PRO A 80 -11.98 -5.33 32.85
CA PRO A 80 -11.98 -4.00 32.28
C PRO A 80 -13.38 -3.37 32.32
N ASP A 81 -13.44 -2.09 32.70
CA ASP A 81 -14.68 -1.29 32.73
C ASP A 81 -15.11 -0.79 31.33
N TYR A 82 -14.43 -1.23 30.27
CA TYR A 82 -14.70 -0.86 28.88
C TYR A 82 -14.18 -1.93 27.93
N PRO A 83 -14.71 -2.02 26.69
CA PRO A 83 -14.22 -2.99 25.71
C PRO A 83 -12.73 -2.75 25.39
N LEU A 84 -11.95 -3.82 25.39
CA LEU A 84 -10.53 -3.78 25.03
C LEU A 84 -10.33 -4.31 23.61
N PRO A 85 -9.64 -3.57 22.71
CA PRO A 85 -9.43 -4.03 21.35
C PRO A 85 -8.54 -5.27 21.30
N THR A 86 -9.03 -6.36 20.73
CA THR A 86 -8.23 -7.57 20.42
C THR A 86 -7.80 -7.59 18.96
N PHE A 87 -8.57 -6.97 18.07
CA PHE A 87 -8.19 -6.78 16.66
C PHE A 87 -8.58 -5.40 16.17
N LYS A 88 -7.59 -4.63 15.70
CA LYS A 88 -7.80 -3.31 15.10
C LYS A 88 -7.81 -3.43 13.57
N PRO A 89 -8.81 -2.84 12.89
CA PRO A 89 -8.84 -2.79 11.43
C PRO A 89 -7.61 -2.01 10.92
N LYS A 90 -7.13 -2.37 9.73
CA LYS A 90 -5.99 -1.72 9.08
C LYS A 90 -6.43 -1.00 7.82
N ASP A 91 -5.78 0.12 7.54
CA ASP A 91 -6.02 0.92 6.35
C ASP A 91 -5.84 0.08 5.09
N MET A 92 -6.69 0.32 4.10
CA MET A 92 -6.76 -0.45 2.88
C MET A 92 -6.75 0.48 1.67
N ILE A 93 -5.96 0.09 0.66
CA ILE A 93 -5.94 0.70 -0.66
C ILE A 93 -6.60 -0.28 -1.60
N ILE A 94 -7.65 0.13 -2.31
CA ILE A 94 -8.44 -0.77 -3.17
C ILE A 94 -8.95 -0.04 -4.42
N ASP A 95 -9.01 -0.76 -5.54
CA ASP A 95 -9.53 -0.23 -6.79
C ASP A 95 -11.06 -0.19 -6.84
N LEU A 96 -11.59 0.63 -7.75
CA LEU A 96 -13.01 0.65 -8.06
C LEU A 96 -13.48 -0.72 -8.58
N GLY A 97 -14.69 -1.13 -8.19
CA GLY A 97 -15.28 -2.40 -8.58
C GLY A 97 -14.80 -3.62 -7.77
N GLU A 98 -13.75 -3.50 -6.99
CA GLU A 98 -13.28 -4.56 -6.08
C GLU A 98 -14.15 -4.68 -4.82
N THR A 99 -13.81 -5.60 -3.92
CA THR A 99 -14.54 -5.83 -2.66
C THR A 99 -13.66 -5.51 -1.46
N ALA A 100 -14.02 -4.50 -0.68
CA ALA A 100 -13.33 -4.19 0.57
C ALA A 100 -13.89 -5.02 1.72
N ARG A 101 -13.01 -5.50 2.59
CA ARG A 101 -13.39 -6.23 3.81
C ARG A 101 -12.61 -5.72 5.01
N PHE A 102 -13.32 -5.17 5.99
CA PHE A 102 -12.78 -4.78 7.28
C PHE A 102 -13.18 -5.77 8.36
N TYR A 103 -12.37 -5.83 9.41
CA TYR A 103 -12.64 -6.63 10.60
C TYR A 103 -12.16 -5.87 11.85
N CYS A 104 -12.99 -5.89 12.89
CA CYS A 104 -12.65 -5.41 14.22
C CYS A 104 -13.09 -6.44 15.25
N GLU A 105 -12.40 -6.50 16.38
CA GLU A 105 -12.71 -7.41 17.49
C GLU A 105 -12.30 -6.77 18.82
N ALA A 106 -13.09 -7.04 19.87
CA ALA A 106 -12.80 -6.61 21.23
C ALA A 106 -13.21 -7.64 22.27
N PHE A 107 -12.46 -7.65 23.37
CA PHE A 107 -12.83 -8.29 24.61
C PHE A 107 -13.78 -7.37 25.38
N VAL A 108 -14.99 -7.85 25.62
CA VAL A 108 -16.07 -7.17 26.35
C VAL A 108 -16.33 -7.80 27.72
N GLY A 109 -15.70 -8.94 28.00
CA GLY A 109 -15.89 -9.69 29.24
C GLY A 109 -17.31 -10.24 29.39
N LYS A 110 -17.59 -10.78 30.57
CA LYS A 110 -18.94 -11.27 30.92
C LYS A 110 -19.80 -10.14 31.42
N LEU A 111 -21.02 -10.04 30.92
CA LEU A 111 -22.05 -9.17 31.48
C LEU A 111 -22.72 -9.91 32.64
N ASP A 112 -22.72 -9.30 33.81
CA ASP A 112 -23.32 -9.89 35.02
C ASP A 112 -24.82 -9.57 35.13
N LEU A 113 -25.33 -8.66 34.29
CA LEU A 113 -26.70 -8.17 34.28
C LEU A 113 -27.49 -8.79 33.11
N PRO A 114 -28.74 -9.23 33.32
CA PRO A 114 -29.53 -9.95 32.30
C PRO A 114 -30.06 -9.07 31.17
N ASP A 115 -30.17 -7.76 31.38
CA ASP A 115 -30.64 -6.75 30.42
C ASP A 115 -29.49 -6.07 29.65
N ALA A 116 -28.26 -6.22 30.15
CA ALA A 116 -27.08 -5.71 29.49
C ALA A 116 -26.79 -6.50 28.21
N THR A 117 -26.51 -5.79 27.11
CA THR A 117 -26.15 -6.41 25.83
C THR A 117 -24.93 -5.72 25.22
N ASN A 118 -24.07 -6.49 24.57
CA ASN A 118 -22.96 -5.94 23.80
C ASN A 118 -23.45 -5.60 22.38
N LYS A 119 -23.00 -4.47 21.82
CA LYS A 119 -23.32 -4.06 20.45
C LYS A 119 -22.05 -3.70 19.69
N ILE A 120 -22.04 -4.02 18.41
CA ILE A 120 -20.93 -3.72 17.48
C ILE A 120 -21.53 -3.19 16.19
N VAL A 121 -21.11 -1.99 15.78
CA VAL A 121 -21.70 -1.27 14.65
C VAL A 121 -20.61 -0.63 13.80
N TRP A 122 -20.71 -0.82 12.50
CA TRP A 122 -19.89 -0.09 11.53
C TRP A 122 -20.60 1.16 11.02
N MET A 123 -19.86 2.27 10.99
CA MET A 123 -20.33 3.55 10.46
C MET A 123 -19.28 4.15 9.52
N GLN A 124 -19.74 4.79 8.46
CA GLN A 124 -18.91 5.65 7.62
C GLN A 124 -18.90 7.06 8.24
N LEU A 125 -17.71 7.64 8.35
CA LEU A 125 -17.50 8.98 8.87
C LEU A 125 -17.43 9.98 7.72
N PHE A 126 -18.05 11.13 7.92
CA PHE A 126 -18.03 12.25 6.99
C PHE A 126 -17.62 13.50 7.76
N ASP A 127 -16.88 14.39 7.12
CA ASP A 127 -16.39 15.60 7.78
C ASP A 127 -17.54 16.56 8.13
N ASP A 128 -18.51 16.70 7.21
CA ASP A 128 -19.61 17.66 7.32
C ASP A 128 -20.96 17.03 7.72
N LYS A 129 -21.00 15.72 7.94
CA LYS A 129 -22.24 14.99 8.22
C LYS A 129 -22.06 14.04 9.40
N PRO A 130 -23.14 13.76 10.15
CA PRO A 130 -23.12 12.71 11.15
C PRO A 130 -22.65 11.39 10.54
N ALA A 131 -21.96 10.60 11.36
CA ALA A 131 -21.62 9.23 11.00
C ALA A 131 -22.91 8.47 10.61
N ALA A 132 -22.87 7.75 9.50
CA ALA A 132 -24.03 7.03 8.99
C ALA A 132 -23.72 5.54 8.85
N THR A 133 -24.77 4.71 8.88
CA THR A 133 -24.67 3.30 8.52
C THR A 133 -24.11 3.19 7.11
N VAL A 134 -23.20 2.24 6.91
CA VAL A 134 -22.57 2.01 5.61
C VAL A 134 -23.63 1.48 4.62
N THR A 135 -23.84 2.19 3.51
CA THR A 135 -24.74 1.77 2.44
C THR A 135 -24.09 0.68 1.59
N ASP A 136 -24.91 -0.13 0.92
CA ASP A 136 -24.47 -1.19 -0.01
C ASP A 136 -23.46 -2.18 0.58
N ALA A 137 -23.43 -2.31 1.92
CA ALA A 137 -22.52 -3.16 2.64
C ALA A 137 -23.24 -4.23 3.45
N SER A 138 -22.52 -5.29 3.78
CA SER A 138 -22.99 -6.37 4.65
C SER A 138 -22.14 -6.42 5.92
N GLN A 139 -22.81 -6.49 7.06
CA GLN A 139 -22.16 -6.66 8.36
C GLN A 139 -22.43 -8.07 8.88
N LEU A 140 -21.37 -8.77 9.30
CA LEU A 140 -21.45 -10.10 9.91
C LEU A 140 -20.76 -10.09 11.28
N ASN A 141 -21.55 -10.25 12.34
CA ASN A 141 -21.05 -10.29 13.71
C ASN A 141 -20.58 -11.70 14.05
N VAL A 142 -19.47 -11.79 14.79
CA VAL A 142 -18.89 -13.02 15.30
C VAL A 142 -18.70 -12.91 16.80
N THR A 143 -18.84 -14.03 17.51
CA THR A 143 -18.64 -14.10 18.95
C THR A 143 -17.80 -15.34 19.28
N ARG A 144 -17.00 -15.23 20.34
CA ARG A 144 -16.11 -16.30 20.83
C ARG A 144 -16.03 -16.27 22.36
N GLU A 145 -15.45 -17.30 22.97
CA GLU A 145 -15.24 -17.44 24.43
C GLU A 145 -16.52 -17.15 25.25
N ASP A 146 -17.61 -17.81 24.88
CA ASP A 146 -18.94 -17.65 25.50
C ASP A 146 -19.48 -16.20 25.47
N GLY A 147 -19.15 -15.46 24.41
CA GLY A 147 -19.62 -14.09 24.20
C GLY A 147 -18.78 -13.01 24.90
N GLN A 148 -17.64 -13.39 25.50
CA GLN A 148 -16.68 -12.45 26.08
C GLN A 148 -15.84 -11.71 25.04
N ILE A 149 -15.73 -12.28 23.84
CA ILE A 149 -15.09 -11.65 22.70
C ILE A 149 -16.14 -11.49 21.60
N ILE A 150 -16.24 -10.26 21.08
CA ILE A 150 -17.13 -9.94 19.96
C ILE A 150 -16.35 -9.26 18.85
N GLY A 151 -16.68 -9.60 17.61
CA GLY A 151 -16.09 -9.01 16.43
C GLY A 151 -17.10 -8.84 15.31
N SER A 152 -16.72 -8.13 14.26
CA SER A 152 -17.60 -7.88 13.13
C SER A 152 -16.82 -7.67 11.84
N TYR A 153 -17.25 -8.37 10.79
CA TYR A 153 -16.81 -8.12 9.43
C TYR A 153 -17.72 -7.11 8.75
N LEU A 154 -17.13 -6.12 8.09
CA LEU A 154 -17.81 -5.24 7.15
C LEU A 154 -17.33 -5.59 5.75
N SER A 155 -18.24 -5.97 4.85
CA SER A 155 -17.93 -6.29 3.45
C SER A 155 -18.68 -5.34 2.52
N ILE A 156 -17.94 -4.58 1.72
CA ILE A 156 -18.45 -3.61 0.75
C ILE A 156 -18.14 -4.13 -0.66
N PRO A 157 -19.08 -4.79 -1.34
CA PRO A 157 -18.87 -5.25 -2.70
C PRO A 157 -18.89 -4.09 -3.69
N LYS A 158 -18.13 -4.23 -4.79
CA LYS A 158 -18.11 -3.28 -5.91
C LYS A 158 -17.88 -1.83 -5.47
N ILE A 159 -16.68 -1.57 -4.96
CA ILE A 159 -16.26 -0.25 -4.49
C ILE A 159 -16.52 0.84 -5.54
N GLN A 160 -16.96 2.00 -5.05
CA GLN A 160 -17.32 3.18 -5.81
C GLN A 160 -16.66 4.39 -5.15
N GLN A 161 -16.61 5.53 -5.84
CA GLN A 161 -15.95 6.73 -5.35
C GLN A 161 -16.47 7.18 -3.96
N HIS A 162 -17.77 7.05 -3.70
CA HIS A 162 -18.39 7.45 -2.43
C HIS A 162 -18.12 6.49 -1.27
N HIS A 163 -17.57 5.30 -1.53
CA HIS A 163 -17.14 4.36 -0.49
C HIS A 163 -15.77 4.73 0.09
N TYR A 164 -14.95 5.55 -0.60
CA TYR A 164 -13.68 5.98 -0.03
C TYR A 164 -13.88 6.91 1.17
N GLY A 165 -12.98 6.82 2.14
CA GLY A 165 -13.04 7.63 3.36
C GLY A 165 -12.82 6.83 4.63
N ARG A 166 -13.14 7.46 5.76
CA ARG A 166 -12.90 6.92 7.08
C ARG A 166 -14.11 6.14 7.58
N TYR A 167 -13.85 4.97 8.15
CA TYR A 167 -14.85 4.13 8.80
C TYR A 167 -14.55 3.99 10.29
N ARG A 168 -15.59 3.72 11.07
CA ARG A 168 -15.52 3.46 12.50
C ARG A 168 -16.27 2.19 12.83
N CYS A 169 -15.59 1.27 13.49
CA CYS A 169 -16.21 0.18 14.23
C CYS A 169 -16.37 0.64 15.67
N GLN A 170 -17.62 0.79 16.12
CA GLN A 170 -17.97 1.17 17.48
C GLN A 170 -18.49 -0.05 18.23
N ILE A 171 -17.89 -0.29 19.40
CA ILE A 171 -18.22 -1.42 20.27
C ILE A 171 -18.69 -0.87 21.61
N THR A 172 -19.90 -1.24 22.02
CA THR A 172 -20.45 -0.93 23.34
C THR A 172 -20.69 -2.23 24.11
N SER A 173 -20.42 -2.20 25.41
CA SER A 173 -20.65 -3.33 26.29
C SER A 173 -21.61 -2.95 27.41
N GLY A 174 -22.74 -3.67 27.48
CA GLY A 174 -23.80 -3.40 28.44
C GLY A 174 -24.26 -1.94 28.41
N ASN A 175 -24.32 -1.34 29.60
CA ASN A 175 -24.68 0.07 29.79
C ASN A 175 -23.45 0.95 30.09
N LEU A 176 -22.26 0.53 29.67
CA LEU A 176 -21.04 1.30 29.90
C LEU A 176 -21.03 2.56 29.04
N ASP A 177 -20.74 3.71 29.66
CA ASP A 177 -20.72 5.02 28.99
C ASP A 177 -19.49 5.23 28.08
N ARG A 178 -18.57 4.26 28.06
CA ARG A 178 -17.33 4.30 27.26
C ARG A 178 -17.36 3.28 26.12
N PRO A 179 -17.83 3.67 24.92
CA PRO A 179 -17.65 2.85 23.73
C PRO A 179 -16.16 2.76 23.36
N LEU A 180 -15.78 1.64 22.75
CA LEU A 180 -14.52 1.50 22.04
C LEU A 180 -14.74 1.85 20.57
N ASP A 181 -14.03 2.89 20.10
CA ASP A 181 -14.06 3.34 18.72
C ASP A 181 -12.77 2.97 18.00
N LEU A 182 -12.87 2.13 16.96
CA LEU A 182 -11.76 1.71 16.11
C LEU A 182 -11.92 2.30 14.71
N SER A 183 -10.99 3.14 14.30
CA SER A 183 -11.03 3.84 13.01
C SER A 183 -10.16 3.17 11.96
N VAL A 184 -10.58 3.22 10.70
CA VAL A 184 -9.83 2.73 9.53
C VAL A 184 -10.07 3.61 8.32
N LEU A 185 -9.10 3.71 7.42
CA LEU A 185 -9.18 4.45 6.17
C LEU A 185 -9.25 3.52 4.96
N LEU A 186 -10.24 3.74 4.08
CA LEU A 186 -10.31 3.17 2.75
C LEU A 186 -9.89 4.22 1.71
N SER A 187 -8.81 3.96 0.98
CA SER A 187 -8.25 4.88 -0.02
C SER A 187 -8.24 4.28 -1.43
N PRO A 188 -8.34 5.10 -2.48
CA PRO A 188 -8.14 4.64 -3.85
C PRO A 188 -6.66 4.37 -4.10
N THR A 189 -6.38 3.47 -5.05
CA THR A 189 -5.04 3.23 -5.56
C THR A 189 -4.54 4.49 -6.27
N GLN A 190 -3.39 5.00 -5.82
CA GLN A 190 -2.80 6.20 -6.42
C GLN A 190 -2.22 5.82 -7.78
N VAL A 191 -2.83 6.29 -8.86
CA VAL A 191 -2.22 6.23 -10.19
C VAL A 191 -1.20 7.36 -10.22
N THR A 192 0.09 7.03 -10.14
CA THR A 192 1.13 7.99 -10.52
C THR A 192 0.94 8.27 -12.00
N ALA A 193 0.27 9.36 -12.34
CA ALA A 193 0.40 9.93 -13.67
C ALA A 193 1.89 10.17 -13.87
N VAL A 194 2.51 9.44 -14.80
CA VAL A 194 3.83 9.80 -15.28
C VAL A 194 3.66 11.20 -15.84
N GLU A 195 4.24 12.20 -15.18
CA GLU A 195 4.16 13.56 -15.69
C GLU A 195 4.76 13.57 -17.10
N GLU A 196 3.95 13.97 -18.08
CA GLU A 196 4.31 14.04 -19.50
C GLU A 196 5.49 15.00 -19.77
N SER A 197 5.98 15.71 -18.74
CA SER A 197 7.10 16.65 -18.80
C SER A 197 8.44 16.02 -19.22
N GLU A 198 8.68 14.73 -18.90
CA GLU A 198 9.89 14.04 -19.36
C GLU A 198 9.84 13.74 -20.87
N PHE A 199 8.66 13.49 -21.43
CA PHE A 199 8.49 13.26 -22.87
C PHE A 199 8.62 14.55 -23.69
N ASP A 200 8.09 15.67 -23.18
CA ASP A 200 8.17 16.96 -23.85
C ASP A 200 9.62 17.49 -23.94
N ALA A 201 10.42 17.32 -22.88
CA ALA A 201 11.83 17.72 -22.89
C ALA A 201 12.65 16.88 -23.89
N LEU A 202 12.43 15.57 -23.94
CA LEU A 202 13.08 14.69 -24.91
C LEU A 202 12.66 15.02 -26.34
N ALA A 203 11.38 15.31 -26.58
CA ALA A 203 10.88 15.71 -27.90
C ALA A 203 11.54 17.02 -28.38
N LEU A 204 11.66 18.04 -27.51
CA LEU A 204 12.33 19.30 -27.83
C LEU A 204 13.83 19.11 -28.15
N ILE A 205 14.54 18.26 -27.40
CA ILE A 205 15.95 17.93 -27.67
C ILE A 205 16.10 17.26 -29.04
N ILE A 206 15.21 16.32 -29.37
CA ILE A 206 15.22 15.63 -30.67
C ILE A 206 14.98 16.63 -31.80
N ILE A 207 13.97 17.51 -31.68
CA ILE A 207 13.66 18.53 -32.69
C ILE A 207 14.85 19.48 -32.91
N ALA A 208 15.48 19.95 -31.84
CA ALA A 208 16.65 20.82 -31.93
C ALA A 208 17.84 20.14 -32.63
N SER A 209 18.07 18.85 -32.34
CA SER A 209 19.13 18.06 -32.97
C SER A 209 18.92 17.89 -34.49
N VAL A 210 17.68 17.63 -34.90
CA VAL A 210 17.31 17.48 -36.32
C VAL A 210 17.44 18.82 -37.05
N ALA A 211 16.99 19.93 -36.44
CA ALA A 211 17.12 21.25 -37.01
C ALA A 211 18.60 21.66 -37.20
N ALA A 212 19.47 21.35 -36.23
CA ALA A 212 20.90 21.62 -36.34
C ALA A 212 21.57 20.81 -37.46
N LEU A 213 21.20 19.53 -37.61
CA LEU A 213 21.70 18.68 -38.70
C LEU A 213 21.25 19.20 -40.08
N LEU A 214 19.98 19.60 -40.22
CA LEU A 214 19.47 20.20 -41.45
C LEU A 214 20.18 21.50 -41.79
N ALA A 215 20.41 22.38 -40.81
CA ALA A 215 21.16 23.62 -41.01
C ALA A 215 22.61 23.35 -41.44
N LEU A 216 23.26 22.34 -40.86
CA LEU A 216 24.62 21.95 -41.22
C LEU A 216 24.69 21.37 -42.64
N VAL A 217 23.72 20.54 -43.04
CA VAL A 217 23.61 20.03 -44.41
C VAL A 217 23.41 21.19 -45.40
N LEU A 218 22.49 22.12 -45.10
CA LEU A 218 22.27 23.30 -45.94
C LEU A 218 23.53 24.17 -46.05
N PHE A 219 24.26 24.35 -44.95
CA PHE A 219 25.52 25.10 -44.95
C PHE A 219 26.59 24.44 -45.82
N VAL A 220 26.71 23.11 -45.75
CA VAL A 220 27.65 22.35 -46.60
C VAL A 220 27.25 22.44 -48.06
N LEU A 221 25.95 22.34 -48.38
CA LEU A 221 25.44 22.49 -49.74
C LEU A 221 25.69 23.90 -50.29
N CYS A 222 25.38 24.96 -49.53
CA CYS A 222 25.69 26.34 -49.91
C CYS A 222 27.19 26.57 -50.11
N ARG A 223 28.04 26.01 -49.26
CA ARG A 223 29.51 26.10 -49.45
C ARG A 223 29.98 25.35 -50.69
N SER A 224 29.35 24.24 -51.04
CA SER A 224 29.67 23.49 -52.25
C SER A 224 29.25 24.22 -53.53
N ASP A 225 28.15 24.96 -53.50
CA ASP A 225 27.69 25.81 -54.61
C ASP A 225 28.55 27.07 -54.77
N LEU A 226 28.88 27.77 -53.68
CA LEU A 226 29.82 28.91 -53.72
C LEU A 226 31.20 28.50 -54.24
N ARG A 227 31.63 27.27 -53.95
CA ARG A 227 32.91 26.72 -54.45
C ARG A 227 32.84 26.35 -55.93
N LYS A 228 31.65 26.04 -56.47
CA LYS A 228 31.42 25.83 -57.90
C LYS A 228 31.43 27.16 -58.67
N ASP A 229 30.81 28.21 -58.14
CA ASP A 229 30.83 29.54 -58.77
C ASP A 229 32.25 30.12 -58.88
N HIS A 230 33.06 29.97 -57.83
CA HIS A 230 34.45 30.40 -57.84
C HIS A 230 35.35 29.67 -58.87
N HIS A 231 34.92 28.50 -59.36
CA HIS A 231 35.60 27.76 -60.43
C HIS A 231 35.07 28.11 -61.83
N LEU A 232 33.88 28.71 -61.95
CA LEU A 232 33.31 29.16 -63.22
C LEU A 232 33.84 30.53 -63.66
N ASP A 233 34.20 31.41 -62.71
CA ASP A 233 34.66 32.78 -63.00
C ASP A 233 36.08 32.86 -63.59
N HIS A 234 36.87 31.79 -63.61
CA HIS A 234 38.21 31.81 -64.21
C HIS A 234 38.22 31.62 -65.74
N ASN A 235 37.07 31.42 -66.39
CA ASN A 235 36.99 31.08 -67.83
C ASN A 235 36.33 32.14 -68.74
N ARG A 236 36.18 33.40 -68.31
CA ARG A 236 35.70 34.48 -69.20
C ARG A 236 36.80 35.49 -69.54
N CYS A 237 37.41 35.29 -70.71
CA CYS A 237 38.22 36.29 -71.41
C CYS A 237 37.33 37.32 -72.12
N SER A 238 37.69 38.59 -71.88
CA SER A 238 37.61 39.83 -72.68
C SER A 238 36.72 39.92 -73.93
N ALA A 239 35.88 40.97 -73.98
CA ALA A 239 35.68 41.76 -75.19
C ALA A 239 35.36 43.23 -74.83
N GLN A 240 36.07 44.13 -75.51
CA GLN A 240 36.18 45.57 -75.31
C GLN A 240 35.11 46.32 -76.11
N PHE A 241 34.50 47.37 -75.54
CA PHE A 241 33.72 48.36 -76.30
C PHE A 241 34.53 49.66 -76.43
N ILE A 242 34.76 50.06 -77.67
CA ILE A 242 35.41 51.31 -78.09
C ILE A 242 34.37 52.44 -77.98
N ALA A 243 34.77 53.55 -77.36
CA ALA A 243 34.00 54.78 -77.31
C ALA A 243 34.27 55.61 -78.56
N ASP A 244 33.22 56.04 -79.26
CA ASP A 244 33.27 57.15 -80.21
C ASP A 244 32.82 58.44 -79.50
N ASN A 245 33.64 59.48 -79.60
CA ASN A 245 33.26 60.86 -79.29
C ASN A 245 33.90 61.83 -80.31
N GLU A 246 33.18 62.93 -80.54
CA GLU A 246 33.50 64.14 -81.34
C GLU A 246 33.53 63.96 -82.87
N GLY A 247 32.93 64.79 -83.72
CA GLY A 247 32.29 66.10 -83.58
C GLY A 247 32.63 66.95 -84.83
N VAL A 248 31.59 67.52 -85.47
CA VAL A 248 31.58 68.45 -86.63
C VAL A 248 31.78 67.85 -88.03
#